data_AF-A0A060HQ92-F1
#
_entry.id   AF-A0A060HQ92-F1
#
_cell.length_a   1.000
_cell.length_b   1.000
_cell.length_c   1.000
_cell.angle_alpha   90.00
_cell.angle_beta   90.00
_cell.angle_gamma   90.00
#
_symmetry.space_group_name_H-M   'P 1'
#
loop_
_entity.id
_entity.type
_entity.pdbx_description
1 polymer ?
#
loop_
_entity_poly.entity_id
_entity_poly.type
_entity_poly.pdbx_seq_one_letter_code
_entity_poly.pdbx_strand_id
1 'polypeptide(L)'
;MSAFDDNPYSVHFAHFASKLEQYLRKNGISCDDADMIIEESSAIYFEKLGSSTNRLLKAFKKQDPADVFVDSAHKAIERHIPEAKDTFGSTAEISKVIR
;
A
#
# COMPACT_ATOMS: atom_id res chain seq x y z
N MET A 1 -19.87 -8.22 -17.66
CA MET A 1 -19.15 -6.93 -17.72
C MET A 1 -18.66 -6.67 -16.32
N SER A 2 -17.37 -6.91 -16.05
CA SER A 2 -16.75 -6.57 -14.77
C SER A 2 -16.93 -5.08 -14.55
N ALA A 3 -17.51 -4.69 -13.43
CA ALA A 3 -17.50 -3.30 -13.00
C ALA A 3 -16.03 -2.88 -12.95
N PHE A 4 -15.60 -2.03 -13.88
CA PHE A 4 -14.36 -1.30 -13.68
C PHE A 4 -14.62 -0.51 -12.41
N ASP A 5 -13.90 -0.89 -11.36
CA ASP A 5 -14.05 -0.32 -10.03
C ASP A 5 -13.65 1.16 -10.15
N ASP A 6 -14.64 2.04 -10.37
CA ASP A 6 -14.54 3.52 -10.41
C ASP A 6 -14.15 4.09 -9.04
N ASN A 7 -13.46 3.28 -8.23
CA ASN A 7 -12.92 3.70 -6.97
C ASN A 7 -11.89 4.81 -7.26
N PRO A 8 -12.12 6.05 -6.77
CA PRO A 8 -11.23 7.18 -7.04
C PRO A 8 -9.81 6.97 -6.51
N TYR A 9 -9.62 5.97 -5.66
CA TYR A 9 -8.32 5.58 -5.12
C TYR A 9 -7.55 4.58 -6.00
N SER A 10 -8.16 3.99 -7.04
CA SER A 10 -7.50 3.03 -7.94
C SER A 10 -6.32 3.65 -8.69
N VAL A 11 -6.47 4.89 -9.17
CA VAL A 11 -5.38 5.61 -9.85
C VAL A 11 -4.23 5.89 -8.89
N HIS A 12 -4.55 6.38 -7.69
CA HIS A 12 -3.54 6.59 -6.64
C HIS A 12 -2.80 5.29 -6.30
N PHE A 13 -3.54 4.20 -6.10
CA PHE A 13 -2.97 2.89 -5.82
C PHE A 13 -2.01 2.46 -6.93
N ALA A 14 -2.40 2.52 -8.19
CA ALA A 14 -1.55 2.11 -9.31
C ALA A 14 -0.23 2.90 -9.36
N HIS A 15 -0.26 4.22 -9.12
CA HIS A 15 0.94 5.04 -9.05
C HIS A 15 1.85 4.63 -7.88
N PHE A 16 1.29 4.38 -6.70
CA PHE A 16 2.05 3.98 -5.53
C PHE A 16 2.61 2.56 -5.65
N ALA A 17 1.83 1.62 -6.21
CA ALA A 17 2.23 0.26 -6.47
C ALA A 17 3.45 0.19 -7.40
N SER A 18 3.45 0.98 -8.49
CA SER A 18 4.61 1.04 -9.38
C SER A 18 5.88 1.57 -8.69
N LYS A 19 5.73 2.58 -7.82
CA LYS A 19 6.86 3.09 -7.00
C LYS A 19 7.36 2.03 -6.03
N LEU A 20 6.46 1.32 -5.37
CA LEU A 20 6.79 0.25 -4.43
C LEU A 20 7.48 -0.92 -5.13
N GLU A 21 6.96 -1.38 -6.27
CA GLU A 21 7.56 -2.47 -7.06
C GLU A 21 9.02 -2.16 -7.41
N GLN A 22 9.28 -0.95 -7.94
CA GLN A 22 10.64 -0.51 -8.25
C GLN A 22 11.54 -0.48 -7.01
N TYR A 23 10.99 -0.07 -5.87
CA TYR A 23 11.73 -0.01 -4.62
C TYR A 23 12.07 -1.40 -4.07
N LEU A 24 11.12 -2.34 -4.09
CA LEU A 24 11.34 -3.73 -3.69
C LEU A 24 12.41 -4.38 -4.57
N ARG A 25 12.31 -4.22 -5.90
CA ARG A 25 13.30 -4.76 -6.84
C ARG A 25 14.70 -4.19 -6.64
N LYS A 26 14.82 -2.90 -6.30
CA LYS A 26 16.11 -2.27 -5.95
C LYS A 26 16.73 -2.85 -4.68
N ASN A 27 15.92 -3.41 -3.78
CA ASN A 27 16.37 -4.09 -2.56
C ASN A 27 16.55 -5.60 -2.76
N GLY A 28 16.56 -6.09 -4.01
CA GLY A 28 16.84 -7.49 -4.33
C GLY A 28 15.64 -8.43 -4.19
N ILE A 29 14.43 -7.89 -4.04
CA ILE A 29 13.20 -8.69 -3.98
C ILE A 29 12.83 -9.18 -5.38
N SER A 30 12.43 -10.45 -5.48
CA SER A 30 12.02 -11.06 -6.74
C SER A 30 10.74 -10.42 -7.27
N CYS A 31 10.46 -10.56 -8.58
CA CYS A 31 9.21 -10.07 -9.15
C CYS A 31 8.00 -10.76 -8.50
N ASP A 32 8.05 -12.08 -8.31
CA ASP A 32 6.95 -12.86 -7.74
C ASP A 32 6.66 -12.42 -6.29
N ASP A 33 7.70 -12.17 -5.48
CA ASP A 33 7.52 -11.66 -4.11
C ASP A 33 7.00 -10.22 -4.10
N ALA A 34 7.46 -9.38 -5.03
CA ALA A 34 6.96 -8.02 -5.15
C ALA A 34 5.48 -7.99 -5.55
N ASP A 35 5.06 -8.87 -6.46
CA ASP A 35 3.67 -9.01 -6.87
C ASP A 35 2.78 -9.45 -5.70
N MET A 36 3.20 -10.44 -4.91
CA MET A 36 2.48 -10.86 -3.69
C MET A 36 2.32 -9.71 -2.69
N ILE A 37 3.39 -8.94 -2.45
CA ILE A 37 3.35 -7.79 -1.54
C ILE A 37 2.40 -6.72 -2.06
N ILE A 38 2.39 -6.44 -3.37
CA ILE A 38 1.51 -5.44 -3.98
C ILE A 38 0.05 -5.90 -3.92
N GLU A 39 -0.22 -7.18 -4.20
CA GLU A 39 -1.56 -7.76 -4.12
C GLU A 39 -2.12 -7.65 -2.69
N GLU A 40 -1.36 -8.06 -1.68
CA GLU A 40 -1.79 -7.95 -0.28
C GLU A 40 -1.95 -6.47 0.15
N SER A 41 -1.02 -5.61 -0.28
CA SER A 41 -1.12 -4.17 -0.05
C SER A 41 -2.42 -3.60 -0.62
N SER A 42 -2.87 -4.08 -1.78
CA SER A 42 -4.13 -3.67 -2.42
C SER A 42 -5.33 -4.01 -1.55
N ALA A 43 -5.41 -5.25 -1.05
CA ALA A 43 -6.51 -5.71 -0.21
C ALA A 43 -6.62 -4.85 1.06
N ILE A 44 -5.48 -4.62 1.73
CA ILE A 44 -5.41 -3.81 2.95
C ILE A 44 -5.76 -2.34 2.67
N TYR A 45 -5.28 -1.80 1.55
CA TYR A 45 -5.48 -0.40 1.16
C TYR A 45 -6.96 -0.09 0.93
N PHE A 46 -7.62 -0.89 0.09
CA PHE A 46 -9.04 -0.69 -0.23
C PHE A 46 -9.95 -1.06 0.94
N GLU A 47 -9.58 -2.03 1.78
CA GLU A 47 -10.28 -2.31 3.04
C GLU A 47 -10.30 -1.07 3.95
N LYS A 48 -9.15 -0.43 4.18
CA LYS A 48 -9.04 0.78 5.03
C LYS A 48 -9.86 1.95 4.48
N LEU A 49 -9.86 2.13 3.16
CA LEU A 49 -10.61 3.21 2.51
C LEU A 49 -12.12 2.93 2.45
N GLY A 50 -12.50 1.66 2.32
CA GLY A 50 -13.89 1.18 2.24
C GLY A 50 -14.57 0.96 3.59
N SER A 51 -13.81 0.75 4.67
CA SER A 51 -14.35 0.46 6.00
C SER A 51 -15.33 1.53 6.50
N SER A 52 -16.52 1.08 6.93
CA SER A 52 -17.58 1.92 7.49
C SER A 52 -17.25 2.45 8.89
N THR A 53 -16.28 1.87 9.60
CA THR A 53 -15.73 2.43 10.85
C THR A 53 -15.10 3.81 10.59
N ASN A 54 -14.55 4.00 9.39
CA ASN A 54 -14.06 5.29 8.93
C ASN A 54 -15.17 6.25 8.48
N ARG A 55 -16.46 5.89 8.38
CA ARG A 55 -17.52 6.86 8.01
C ARG A 55 -17.70 7.95 9.08
N LEU A 56 -17.60 7.60 10.36
CA LEU A 56 -17.67 8.55 11.47
C LEU A 56 -16.40 9.41 11.56
N LEU A 57 -15.22 8.84 11.25
CA LEU A 57 -13.94 9.57 11.18
C LEU A 57 -13.75 10.38 9.89
N LYS A 58 -14.39 9.99 8.78
CA LYS A 58 -14.39 10.70 7.48
C LYS A 58 -15.00 12.10 7.60
N ALA A 59 -15.87 12.32 8.59
CA ALA A 59 -16.38 13.64 8.92
C ALA A 59 -15.32 14.56 9.59
N PHE A 60 -14.25 14.00 10.15
CA PHE A 60 -13.25 14.74 10.93
C PHE A 60 -11.83 14.76 10.34
N LYS A 61 -11.45 13.81 9.47
CA LYS A 61 -10.19 13.84 8.71
C LYS A 61 -10.27 12.93 7.49
N LYS A 62 -10.17 13.49 6.29
CA LYS A 62 -9.92 12.72 5.06
C LYS A 62 -8.51 12.13 5.20
N GLN A 63 -8.38 10.81 5.35
CA GLN A 63 -7.07 10.17 5.36
C GLN A 63 -6.39 10.37 4.00
N ASP A 64 -5.11 10.75 4.01
CA ASP A 64 -4.30 10.89 2.80
C ASP A 64 -4.11 9.51 2.15
N PRO A 65 -4.49 9.32 0.88
CA PRO A 65 -4.23 8.09 0.13
C PRO A 65 -2.78 7.59 0.23
N ALA A 66 -1.79 8.48 0.30
CA ALA A 66 -0.39 8.08 0.41
C ALA A 66 -0.10 7.44 1.78
N ASP A 67 -0.61 8.01 2.88
CA ASP A 67 -0.42 7.45 4.23
C ASP A 67 -1.08 6.09 4.39
N VAL A 68 -2.30 5.93 3.83
CA VAL A 68 -3.00 4.64 3.85
C VAL A 68 -2.22 3.60 3.05
N PHE A 69 -1.63 3.99 1.92
CA PHE A 69 -0.80 3.08 1.13
C PHE A 69 0.47 2.68 1.90
N VAL A 70 1.19 3.63 2.49
CA VAL A 70 2.42 3.36 3.28
C VAL A 70 2.15 2.36 4.40
N ASP A 71 1.08 2.55 5.18
CA ASP A 71 0.70 1.60 6.25
C ASP A 71 0.27 0.23 5.69
N SER A 72 -0.28 0.19 4.49
CA SER A 72 -0.69 -1.07 3.85
C SER A 72 0.52 -1.86 3.33
N ALA A 73 1.43 -1.18 2.64
CA ALA A 73 2.70 -1.73 2.16
C ALA A 73 3.59 -2.20 3.31
N HIS A 74 3.69 -1.41 4.39
CA HIS A 74 4.44 -1.81 5.59
C HIS A 74 3.92 -3.12 6.17
N LYS A 75 2.60 -3.28 6.30
CA LYS A 75 1.97 -4.51 6.82
C LYS A 75 2.21 -5.71 5.91
N ALA A 76 2.10 -5.53 4.60
CA ALA A 76 2.38 -6.60 3.65
C ALA A 76 3.86 -7.02 3.70
N ILE A 77 4.79 -6.06 3.70
CA ILE A 77 6.23 -6.35 3.82
C ILE A 77 6.54 -7.02 5.16
N GLU A 78 5.97 -6.57 6.27
CA GLU A 78 6.19 -7.20 7.58
C GLU A 78 5.71 -8.66 7.60
N ARG A 79 4.66 -9.01 6.86
CA ARG A 79 4.14 -10.38 6.77
C ARG A 79 5.00 -11.26 5.87
N HIS A 80 5.40 -10.74 4.71
CA HIS A 80 6.13 -11.51 3.70
C HIS A 80 7.65 -11.55 3.94
N ILE A 81 8.21 -10.49 4.53
CA ILE A 81 9.65 -10.30 4.78
C ILE A 81 9.83 -9.66 6.17
N PRO A 82 9.57 -10.38 7.27
CA PRO A 82 9.59 -9.82 8.63
C PRO A 82 10.93 -9.15 9.00
N GLU A 83 12.05 -9.65 8.47
CA GLU A 83 13.39 -9.10 8.67
C GLU A 83 13.58 -7.71 8.04
N ALA A 84 12.75 -7.34 7.07
CA ALA A 84 12.81 -6.04 6.41
C ALA A 84 12.08 -4.93 7.17
N LYS A 85 11.27 -5.26 8.19
CA LYS A 85 10.36 -4.31 8.85
C LYS A 85 11.04 -3.06 9.43
N ASP A 86 12.27 -3.21 9.91
CA ASP A 86 13.08 -2.15 10.52
C ASP A 86 14.14 -1.58 9.55
N THR A 87 14.14 -2.01 8.28
CA THR A 87 15.04 -1.54 7.23
C THR A 87 14.24 -0.92 6.08
N PHE A 88 14.35 -1.43 4.86
CA PHE A 88 13.62 -0.95 3.68
C PHE A 88 12.10 -1.12 3.83
N GLY A 89 11.65 -2.10 4.62
CA GLY A 89 10.23 -2.34 4.91
C GLY A 89 9.63 -1.42 5.96
N SER A 90 10.42 -0.49 6.54
CA SER A 90 9.90 0.44 7.54
C SER A 90 8.97 1.49 6.92
N THR A 91 8.00 1.95 7.70
CA THR A 91 7.07 3.02 7.28
C THR A 91 7.82 4.28 6.83
N ALA A 92 8.94 4.62 7.48
CA ALA A 92 9.76 5.77 7.13
C ALA A 92 10.41 5.62 5.74
N GLU A 93 10.98 4.45 5.44
CA GLU A 93 11.60 4.19 4.14
C GLU A 93 10.57 4.11 3.01
N ILE A 94 9.45 3.41 3.25
CA ILE A 94 8.35 3.34 2.28
C ILE A 94 7.77 4.75 2.02
N SER A 95 7.60 5.57 3.05
CA SER A 95 7.08 6.94 2.90
C SER A 95 7.95 7.80 1.98
N LYS A 96 9.29 7.65 2.06
CA LYS A 96 10.23 8.41 1.22
C LYS A 96 10.08 8.11 -0.27
N VAL A 97 9.70 6.89 -0.64
CA VAL A 97 9.57 6.50 -2.05
C VAL A 97 8.17 6.76 -2.61
N ILE A 98 7.15 6.71 -1.75
CA ILE A 98 5.76 6.95 -2.15
C ILE A 98 5.47 8.43 -2.31
N ARG A 99 6.05 9.29 -1.48
CA ARG A 99 5.89 10.75 -1.56
C ARG A 99 6.74 11.40 -2.66
#